data_AF-A0A7J4IZZ1-F1
#
_entry.id   AF-A0A7J4IZZ1-F1
#
_cell.length_a   1.000
_cell.length_b   1.000
_cell.length_c   1.000
_cell.angle_alpha   90.00
_cell.angle_beta   90.00
_cell.angle_gamma   90.00
#
_symmetry.space_group_name_H-M   'P 1'
#
loop_
_entity.id
_entity.type
_entity.pdbx_description
1 polymer ?
#
loop_
_entity_poly.entity_id
_entity_poly.type
_entity_poly.pdbx_seq_one_letter_code
_entity_poly.pdbx_strand_id
1 'polypeptide(L)'
;MPLPKKPCPKVNLGIFLNRVFSSHMKTAQAAKHFRETSQFAQNTYKGRYPKHNQFLKVNRDKIRVFVDVGCSIKNGAPTTIEAREALGKKARCFATDIFDDPPKEARREFRKRNICYANHDISKIPFLVDGKEHSVDCMRVANVSFYLSQSQRRRALINILRSIKPGGFLIISHSTDVGEFGYLFKVGKDGRSLIEIPYPGHRLYSSMFGTSET
;
A
#
# COMPACT_ATOMS: atom_id res chain seq x y z
N MET A 1 22.52 16.44 -20.75
CA MET A 1 21.67 17.43 -20.05
C MET A 1 20.93 16.73 -18.91
N PRO A 2 21.07 17.13 -17.63
CA PRO A 2 20.28 16.57 -16.53
C PRO A 2 18.80 16.98 -16.67
N LEU A 3 17.89 16.02 -16.55
CA LEU A 3 16.44 16.27 -16.59
C LEU A 3 16.00 17.17 -15.41
N PRO A 4 15.04 18.09 -15.62
CA PRO A 4 14.52 18.93 -14.54
C PRO A 4 13.85 18.09 -13.46
N LYS A 5 14.26 18.29 -12.21
CA LYS A 5 13.64 17.67 -11.03
C LYS A 5 12.26 18.29 -10.81
N LYS A 6 11.19 17.66 -11.31
CA LYS A 6 9.82 18.03 -10.92
C LYS A 6 9.64 17.73 -9.42
N PRO A 7 9.17 18.68 -8.59
CA PRO A 7 8.89 18.43 -7.18
C PRO A 7 7.84 17.30 -7.04
N CYS A 8 7.93 16.48 -5.97
CA CYS A 8 6.86 15.52 -5.65
C CYS A 8 5.55 16.32 -5.57
N PRO A 9 4.49 15.95 -6.31
CA PRO A 9 3.21 16.62 -6.18
C PRO A 9 2.73 16.50 -4.74
N LYS A 10 2.23 17.61 -4.19
CA LYS A 10 1.64 17.64 -2.86
C LYS A 10 0.42 16.72 -2.88
N VAL A 11 0.45 15.64 -2.09
CA VAL A 11 -0.74 14.83 -1.83
C VAL A 11 -1.69 15.72 -1.03
N ASN A 12 -2.78 16.15 -1.65
CA ASN A 12 -3.73 17.05 -1.03
C ASN A 12 -4.64 16.23 -0.11
N LEU A 13 -4.24 16.09 1.16
CA LEU A 13 -5.03 15.44 2.23
C LEU A 13 -6.15 16.36 2.75
N GLY A 14 -6.83 17.08 1.85
CA GLY A 14 -7.80 18.11 2.18
C GLY A 14 -8.89 17.66 3.16
N ILE A 15 -8.78 18.17 4.39
CA ILE A 15 -9.84 18.61 5.29
C ILE A 15 -10.96 17.57 5.56
N PHE A 16 -10.71 16.64 6.48
CA PHE A 16 -11.78 15.98 7.24
C PHE A 16 -11.25 15.43 8.59
N LEU A 17 -10.73 16.32 9.45
CA LEU A 17 -10.36 15.96 10.81
C LEU A 17 -10.72 17.08 11.78
N ASN A 18 -11.83 16.91 12.49
CA ASN A 18 -11.95 17.37 13.87
C ASN A 18 -12.87 16.43 14.66
N ARG A 19 -12.40 16.08 15.87
CA ARG A 19 -12.97 15.20 16.90
C ARG A 19 -12.89 13.69 16.60
N VAL A 20 -11.92 13.01 17.22
CA VAL A 20 -12.12 12.06 18.33
C VAL A 20 -10.72 11.71 18.87
N PHE A 21 -10.34 12.30 20.00
CA PHE A 21 -9.22 11.84 20.83
C PHE A 21 -9.69 11.77 22.27
N SER A 22 -9.86 10.55 22.78
CA SER A 22 -9.70 10.15 24.19
C SER A 22 -10.28 8.74 24.37
N SER A 23 -9.44 7.70 24.29
CA SER A 23 -9.66 6.40 24.97
C SER A 23 -8.63 5.31 24.62
N HIS A 24 -7.31 5.53 24.75
CA HIS A 24 -6.33 4.47 24.46
C HIS A 24 -5.17 4.41 25.48
N MET A 25 -5.46 3.98 26.71
CA MET A 25 -4.44 3.57 27.70
C MET A 25 -4.36 2.04 27.92
N LYS A 26 -4.88 1.21 27.01
CA LYS A 26 -4.78 -0.27 27.10
C LYS A 26 -3.93 -0.94 26.01
N THR A 27 -3.21 -0.19 25.19
CA THR A 27 -2.43 -0.71 24.04
C THR A 27 -0.94 -0.93 24.30
N ALA A 28 -0.39 -0.45 25.42
CA ALA A 28 1.05 -0.48 25.68
C ALA A 28 1.61 -1.90 25.95
N GLN A 29 0.83 -2.79 26.57
CA GLN A 29 1.27 -4.15 26.90
C GLN A 29 1.22 -5.09 25.68
N ALA A 30 0.18 -4.97 24.83
CA ALA A 30 0.11 -5.69 23.56
C ALA A 30 1.24 -5.26 22.59
N ALA A 31 1.63 -3.98 22.61
CA ALA A 31 2.75 -3.47 21.82
C ALA A 31 4.12 -4.00 22.28
N LYS A 32 4.27 -4.42 23.54
CA LYS A 32 5.54 -4.93 24.08
C LYS A 32 5.81 -6.38 23.65
N HIS A 33 4.81 -7.27 23.72
CA HIS A 33 4.96 -8.64 23.23
C HIS A 33 5.09 -8.73 21.69
N PHE A 34 4.53 -7.76 20.95
CA PHE A 34 4.73 -7.69 19.50
C PHE A 34 6.15 -7.25 19.08
N ARG A 35 6.89 -6.56 19.96
CA ARG A 35 8.28 -6.17 19.69
C ARG A 35 9.23 -7.36 19.74
N GLU A 36 8.96 -8.38 20.54
CA GLU A 36 9.81 -9.57 20.59
C GLU A 36 9.62 -10.47 19.35
N THR A 37 8.42 -10.51 18.77
CA THR A 37 8.17 -11.11 17.45
C THR A 37 8.77 -10.32 16.28
N SER A 38 9.18 -9.05 16.50
CA SER A 38 9.80 -8.21 15.46
C SER A 38 11.26 -8.60 15.14
N GLN A 39 11.95 -9.36 16.01
CA GLN A 39 13.27 -9.91 15.68
C GLN A 39 13.19 -10.98 14.57
N PHE A 40 12.10 -11.75 14.50
CA PHE A 40 11.79 -12.60 13.34
C PHE A 40 11.51 -11.78 12.07
N ALA A 41 11.05 -10.52 12.21
CA ALA A 41 10.78 -9.66 11.07
C ALA A 41 12.07 -9.06 10.45
N GLN A 42 13.17 -8.95 11.21
CA GLN A 42 14.43 -8.36 10.76
C GLN A 42 15.36 -9.34 10.02
N ASN A 43 15.39 -10.62 10.40
CA ASN A 43 16.03 -11.68 9.60
C ASN A 43 15.32 -11.93 8.26
N THR A 44 14.23 -11.19 8.02
CA THR A 44 13.31 -11.29 6.89
C THR A 44 13.98 -10.88 5.54
N TYR A 45 15.12 -10.20 5.58
CA TYR A 45 15.54 -9.24 4.55
C TYR A 45 16.20 -9.85 3.31
N LYS A 46 16.97 -10.94 3.42
CA LYS A 46 17.77 -11.46 2.29
C LYS A 46 17.06 -12.46 1.38
N GLY A 47 15.92 -13.04 1.82
CA GLY A 47 15.21 -14.08 1.07
C GLY A 47 13.77 -13.75 0.68
N ARG A 48 13.25 -12.57 1.04
CA ARG A 48 11.80 -12.41 1.24
C ARG A 48 10.95 -12.59 -0.01
N TYR A 49 11.34 -12.07 -1.18
CA TYR A 49 10.51 -12.24 -2.38
C TYR A 49 11.25 -12.09 -3.72
N PRO A 50 12.11 -13.05 -4.13
CA PRO A 50 12.61 -13.09 -5.51
C PRO A 50 11.48 -12.96 -6.55
N LYS A 51 10.33 -13.57 -6.27
CA LYS A 51 9.11 -13.47 -7.08
C LYS A 51 8.51 -12.06 -7.13
N HIS A 52 8.57 -11.27 -6.06
CA HIS A 52 8.11 -9.87 -6.06
C HIS A 52 8.98 -9.02 -6.98
N ASN A 53 10.30 -9.07 -6.80
CA ASN A 53 11.20 -8.28 -7.63
C ASN A 53 11.18 -8.75 -9.10
N GLN A 54 11.06 -10.05 -9.34
CA GLN A 54 10.86 -10.58 -10.69
C GLN A 54 9.54 -10.09 -11.30
N PHE A 55 8.44 -10.14 -10.55
CA PHE A 55 7.13 -9.63 -11.00
C PHE A 55 7.20 -8.16 -11.39
N LEU A 56 7.81 -7.32 -10.54
CA LEU A 56 7.96 -5.90 -10.81
C LEU A 56 8.85 -5.64 -12.03
N LYS A 57 9.93 -6.41 -12.21
CA LYS A 57 10.79 -6.32 -13.41
C LYS A 57 10.03 -6.70 -14.68
N VAL A 58 9.26 -7.79 -14.66
CA VAL A 58 8.46 -8.26 -15.81
C VAL A 58 7.36 -7.26 -16.18
N ASN A 59 6.76 -6.60 -15.20
CA ASN A 59 5.66 -5.64 -15.41
C ASN A 59 6.10 -4.18 -15.36
N ARG A 60 7.41 -3.92 -15.44
CA ARG A 60 8.01 -2.58 -15.29
C ARG A 60 7.38 -1.53 -16.19
N ASP A 61 7.05 -1.89 -17.43
CA ASP A 61 6.46 -0.93 -18.38
C ASP A 61 4.97 -0.69 -18.17
N LYS A 62 4.28 -1.59 -17.46
CA LYS A 62 2.86 -1.49 -17.13
C LYS A 62 2.60 -0.70 -15.83
N ILE A 63 3.61 -0.60 -14.96
CA ILE A 63 3.49 0.03 -13.65
C ILE A 63 4.18 1.40 -13.68
N ARG A 64 3.39 2.47 -13.77
CA ARG A 64 3.83 3.88 -13.67
C ARG A 64 3.66 4.43 -12.26
N VAL A 65 2.74 3.89 -11.48
CA VAL A 65 2.44 4.28 -10.11
C VAL A 65 2.43 3.03 -9.23
N PHE A 66 3.37 2.97 -8.29
CA PHE A 66 3.50 1.91 -7.31
C PHE A 66 3.33 2.46 -5.89
N VAL A 67 2.51 1.80 -5.07
CA VAL A 67 2.25 2.19 -3.68
C VAL A 67 2.56 1.02 -2.75
N ASP A 68 3.41 1.24 -1.74
CA ASP A 68 3.72 0.26 -0.70
C ASP A 68 3.07 0.68 0.62
N VAL A 69 1.97 0.01 0.96
CA VAL A 69 1.17 0.31 2.15
C VAL A 69 1.72 -0.43 3.35
N GLY A 70 1.98 0.31 4.44
CA GLY A 70 2.64 -0.24 5.61
C GLY A 70 4.08 -0.60 5.31
N CYS A 71 4.81 0.34 4.71
CA CYS A 71 6.16 0.16 4.21
C CYS A 71 7.20 -0.20 5.30
N SER A 72 6.82 -0.22 6.59
CA SER A 72 7.73 -0.47 7.71
C SER A 72 8.79 0.63 7.81
N ILE A 73 8.31 1.87 7.94
CA ILE A 73 9.16 3.05 7.79
C ILE A 73 10.31 3.12 8.80
N LYS A 74 10.12 2.56 9.99
CA LYS A 74 11.16 2.45 11.03
C LYS A 74 12.36 1.59 10.61
N ASN A 75 12.18 0.70 9.65
CA ASN A 75 13.23 -0.16 9.09
C ASN A 75 13.72 0.34 7.71
N GLY A 76 13.44 1.60 7.34
CA GLY A 76 13.93 2.20 6.10
C GLY A 76 13.10 1.90 4.85
N ALA A 77 11.92 1.28 4.98
CA ALA A 77 11.03 0.91 3.87
C ALA A 77 11.72 0.10 2.75
N PRO A 78 12.30 -1.05 3.11
CA PRO A 78 13.16 -1.80 2.21
C PRO A 78 12.45 -2.30 0.95
N THR A 79 11.21 -2.72 1.08
CA THR A 79 10.39 -3.20 -0.04
C THR A 79 10.06 -2.09 -1.02
N THR A 80 9.84 -0.86 -0.54
CA THR A 80 9.65 0.29 -1.43
C THR A 80 10.93 0.63 -2.18
N ILE A 81 12.09 0.51 -1.52
CA ILE A 81 13.41 0.73 -2.14
C ILE A 81 13.66 -0.31 -3.25
N GLU A 82 13.45 -1.59 -2.96
CA GLU A 82 13.58 -2.68 -3.94
C GLU A 82 12.63 -2.49 -5.12
N ALA A 83 11.37 -2.15 -4.85
CA ALA A 83 10.40 -1.88 -5.90
C ALA A 83 10.82 -0.71 -6.79
N ARG A 84 11.40 0.34 -6.18
CA ARG A 84 11.94 1.49 -6.92
C ARG A 84 13.09 1.09 -7.83
N GLU A 85 13.97 0.21 -7.39
CA GLU A 85 15.07 -0.33 -8.21
C GLU A 85 14.55 -1.20 -9.35
N ALA A 86 13.60 -2.10 -9.07
CA ALA A 86 13.01 -3.01 -10.06
C ALA A 86 12.23 -2.28 -11.16
N LEU A 87 11.41 -1.28 -10.79
CA LEU A 87 10.58 -0.52 -11.72
C LEU A 87 11.39 0.59 -12.44
N GLY A 88 12.50 1.03 -11.85
CA GLY A 88 13.36 2.07 -12.38
C GLY A 88 12.67 3.43 -12.55
N LYS A 89 13.38 4.39 -13.14
CA LYS A 89 13.07 5.83 -13.02
C LYS A 89 11.69 6.30 -13.53
N LYS A 90 11.08 5.55 -14.45
CA LYS A 90 9.79 5.89 -15.08
C LYS A 90 8.60 5.76 -14.12
N ALA A 91 8.71 4.91 -13.09
CA ALA A 91 7.65 4.76 -12.10
C ALA A 91 7.75 5.83 -11.00
N ARG A 92 6.59 6.29 -10.50
CA ARG A 92 6.42 6.99 -9.24
C ARG A 92 6.19 5.95 -8.15
N CYS A 93 7.07 5.91 -7.15
CA CYS A 93 6.96 4.99 -6.03
C CYS A 93 6.58 5.75 -4.77
N PHE A 94 5.55 5.27 -4.07
CA PHE A 94 5.06 5.82 -2.82
C PHE A 94 5.32 4.83 -1.69
N ALA A 95 5.97 5.29 -0.63
CA ALA A 95 6.04 4.61 0.66
C ALA A 95 4.96 5.20 1.56
N THR A 96 4.06 4.36 2.09
CA THR A 96 3.03 4.84 3.01
C THR A 96 3.07 4.10 4.33
N ASP A 97 2.78 4.83 5.41
CA ASP A 97 2.68 4.29 6.77
C ASP A 97 1.71 5.17 7.57
N ILE A 98 1.25 4.70 8.73
CA ILE A 98 0.36 5.48 9.61
C ILE A 98 1.12 6.47 10.51
N PHE A 99 2.45 6.40 10.48
CA PHE A 99 3.31 7.32 11.24
C PHE A 99 3.50 8.62 10.47
N ASP A 100 3.57 9.73 11.20
CA ASP A 100 3.67 11.05 10.57
C ASP A 100 4.96 11.25 9.78
N ASP A 101 6.07 10.75 10.29
CA ASP A 101 7.39 11.17 9.82
C ASP A 101 8.36 9.99 9.70
N PRO A 102 9.09 9.85 8.56
CA PRO A 102 10.12 8.84 8.45
C PRO A 102 11.34 9.19 9.32
N PRO A 103 12.09 8.19 9.82
CA PRO A 103 13.41 8.42 10.37
C PRO A 103 14.32 9.17 9.39
N LYS A 104 15.31 9.91 9.91
CA LYS A 104 16.24 10.74 9.11
C LYS A 104 16.92 9.94 7.98
N GLU A 105 17.29 8.69 8.26
CA GLU A 105 17.93 7.79 7.30
C GLU A 105 17.00 7.40 6.16
N ALA A 106 15.75 7.02 6.48
CA ALA A 106 14.73 6.70 5.48
C ALA A 106 14.42 7.91 4.59
N ARG A 107 14.29 9.11 5.19
CA ARG A 107 14.11 10.38 4.43
C ARG A 107 15.24 10.61 3.42
N ARG A 108 16.49 10.36 3.81
CA ARG A 108 17.66 10.51 2.92
C ARG A 108 17.58 9.55 1.74
N GLU A 109 17.28 8.27 2.00
CA GLU A 109 17.13 7.27 0.94
C GLU A 109 15.97 7.58 -0.01
N PHE A 110 14.83 8.03 0.53
CA PHE A 110 13.68 8.43 -0.28
C PHE A 110 14.02 9.58 -1.22
N ARG A 111 14.69 10.61 -0.72
CA ARG A 111 15.13 11.74 -1.54
C ARG A 111 16.13 11.31 -2.62
N LYS A 112 17.11 10.47 -2.27
CA LYS A 112 18.13 9.95 -3.20
C LYS A 112 17.48 9.16 -4.35
N ARG A 113 16.44 8.37 -4.04
CA ARG A 113 15.80 7.43 -4.96
C ARG A 113 14.53 7.98 -5.62
N ASN A 114 14.12 9.20 -5.26
CA ASN A 114 12.88 9.83 -5.69
C ASN A 114 11.65 8.98 -5.36
N ILE A 115 11.57 8.53 -4.10
CA ILE A 115 10.40 7.88 -3.50
C ILE A 115 9.64 8.98 -2.73
N CYS A 116 8.34 9.10 -2.95
CA CYS A 116 7.52 10.03 -2.17
C CYS A 116 6.97 9.29 -0.94
N TYR A 117 7.06 9.92 0.24
CA TYR A 117 6.46 9.39 1.46
C TYR A 117 5.09 10.03 1.69
N ALA A 118 4.13 9.27 2.23
CA ALA A 118 2.85 9.79 2.68
C ALA A 118 2.42 9.13 3.99
N ASN A 119 2.00 9.93 4.99
CA ASN A 119 1.21 9.42 6.09
C ASN A 119 -0.18 9.06 5.55
N HIS A 120 -0.54 7.78 5.62
CA HIS A 120 -1.78 7.27 5.07
C HIS A 120 -2.26 6.01 5.79
N ASP A 121 -3.51 6.06 6.24
CA ASP A 121 -4.24 4.93 6.83
C ASP A 121 -5.27 4.39 5.83
N ILE A 122 -4.91 3.28 5.18
CA ILE A 122 -5.76 2.62 4.18
C ILE A 122 -7.11 2.15 4.75
N SER A 123 -7.22 1.97 6.07
CA SER A 123 -8.48 1.56 6.70
C SER A 123 -9.50 2.70 6.84
N LYS A 124 -9.07 3.95 6.59
CA LYS A 124 -9.89 5.16 6.68
C LYS A 124 -10.24 5.73 5.32
N ILE A 125 -9.25 5.90 4.45
CA ILE A 125 -9.43 6.55 3.14
C ILE A 125 -8.72 5.78 2.02
N PRO A 126 -9.18 5.90 0.76
CA PRO A 126 -8.44 5.40 -0.40
C PRO A 126 -7.19 6.23 -0.66
N PHE A 127 -6.17 5.59 -1.23
CA PHE A 127 -4.95 6.26 -1.67
C PHE A 127 -5.16 6.88 -3.05
N LEU A 128 -5.17 8.21 -3.11
CA LEU A 128 -5.43 8.96 -4.34
C LEU A 128 -4.15 9.66 -4.82
N VAL A 129 -3.81 9.43 -6.08
CA VAL A 129 -2.70 10.12 -6.74
C VAL A 129 -3.30 11.28 -7.52
N ASP A 130 -2.83 12.49 -7.20
CA ASP A 130 -3.31 13.73 -7.81
C ASP A 130 -4.85 13.92 -7.67
N GLY A 131 -5.40 13.43 -6.55
CA GLY A 131 -6.82 13.55 -6.18
C GLY A 131 -7.78 12.61 -6.92
N LYS A 132 -7.27 11.63 -7.68
CA LYS A 132 -8.08 10.74 -8.52
C LYS A 132 -8.18 9.33 -7.94
N GLU A 133 -9.39 8.78 -7.92
CA GLU A 133 -9.62 7.34 -7.72
C GLU A 133 -9.04 6.54 -8.88
N HIS A 134 -8.80 5.25 -8.66
CA HIS A 134 -8.30 4.33 -9.68
C HIS A 134 -7.00 4.82 -10.36
N SER A 135 -6.12 5.43 -9.57
CA SER A 135 -4.89 6.07 -10.05
C SER A 135 -3.62 5.27 -9.77
N VAL A 136 -3.75 4.13 -9.08
CA VAL A 136 -2.63 3.24 -8.71
C VAL A 136 -2.57 2.06 -9.67
N ASP A 137 -1.41 1.84 -10.31
CA ASP A 137 -1.21 0.69 -11.20
C ASP A 137 -0.89 -0.59 -10.43
N CYS A 138 -0.14 -0.46 -9.34
CA CYS A 138 0.23 -1.57 -8.48
C CYS A 138 0.29 -1.11 -7.02
N MET A 139 -0.42 -1.81 -6.14
CA MET A 139 -0.37 -1.58 -4.71
C MET A 139 0.14 -2.84 -4.02
N ARG A 140 1.07 -2.67 -3.08
CA ARG A 140 1.50 -3.72 -2.17
C ARG A 140 0.88 -3.45 -0.80
N VAL A 141 0.24 -4.49 -0.25
CA VAL A 141 -0.32 -4.48 1.11
C VAL A 141 0.10 -5.78 1.78
N ALA A 142 1.23 -5.75 2.47
CA ALA A 142 1.77 -6.94 3.12
C ALA A 142 1.79 -6.76 4.64
N ASN A 143 1.20 -7.72 5.35
CA ASN A 143 1.18 -7.80 6.82
C ASN A 143 0.42 -6.64 7.52
N VAL A 144 -0.16 -5.69 6.79
CA VAL A 144 -0.99 -4.62 7.36
C VAL A 144 -2.27 -5.18 7.96
N SER A 145 -2.89 -6.16 7.29
CA SER A 145 -4.16 -6.76 7.70
C SER A 145 -4.13 -7.39 9.10
N PHE A 146 -2.98 -7.83 9.57
CA PHE A 146 -2.82 -8.41 10.91
C PHE A 146 -3.11 -7.43 12.04
N TYR A 147 -2.91 -6.15 11.80
CA TYR A 147 -3.09 -5.10 12.80
C TYR A 147 -4.48 -4.46 12.75
N LEU A 148 -5.35 -4.93 11.85
CA LEU A 148 -6.67 -4.35 11.60
C LEU A 148 -7.77 -5.25 12.17
N SER A 149 -8.76 -4.65 12.83
CA SER A 149 -10.00 -5.34 13.17
C SER A 149 -10.74 -5.82 11.91
N GLN A 150 -11.70 -6.73 12.03
CA GLN A 150 -12.47 -7.22 10.88
C GLN A 150 -13.15 -6.07 10.11
N SER A 151 -13.75 -5.10 10.82
CA SER A 151 -14.39 -3.95 10.19
C SER A 151 -13.39 -3.01 9.51
N GLN A 152 -12.20 -2.82 10.09
CA GLN A 152 -11.11 -2.06 9.47
C GLN A 152 -10.55 -2.77 8.25
N ARG A 153 -10.40 -4.10 8.27
CA ARG A 153 -9.97 -4.90 7.12
C ARG A 153 -10.94 -4.76 5.96
N ARG A 154 -12.25 -4.86 6.21
CA ARG A 154 -13.28 -4.64 5.19
C ARG A 154 -13.18 -3.27 4.54
N ARG A 155 -13.07 -2.20 5.35
CA ARG A 155 -12.88 -0.84 4.81
C ARG A 155 -11.57 -0.68 4.04
N ALA A 156 -10.48 -1.27 4.54
CA ALA A 156 -9.19 -1.24 3.85
C ALA A 156 -9.28 -1.91 2.47
N LEU A 157 -9.93 -3.06 2.35
CA LEU A 157 -10.13 -3.73 1.06
C LEU A 157 -10.93 -2.86 0.08
N ILE A 158 -12.01 -2.22 0.55
CA ILE A 158 -12.79 -1.29 -0.27
C ILE A 158 -11.94 -0.11 -0.75
N ASN A 159 -11.13 0.46 0.15
CA ASN A 159 -10.25 1.58 -0.18
C ASN A 159 -9.13 1.17 -1.14
N ILE A 160 -8.58 -0.03 -1.01
CA ILE A 160 -7.61 -0.60 -1.96
C ILE A 160 -8.23 -0.71 -3.35
N LEU A 161 -9.45 -1.25 -3.43
CA LEU A 161 -10.20 -1.40 -4.67
C LEU A 161 -10.47 -0.05 -5.37
N ARG A 162 -10.83 0.99 -4.61
CA ARG A 162 -10.99 2.37 -5.12
C ARG A 162 -9.68 3.06 -5.50
N SER A 163 -8.56 2.60 -4.97
CA SER A 163 -7.24 3.19 -5.27
C SER A 163 -6.63 2.62 -6.55
N ILE A 164 -6.76 1.30 -6.74
CA ILE A 164 -6.16 0.57 -7.85
C ILE A 164 -7.01 0.73 -9.11
N LYS A 165 -6.36 0.99 -10.25
CA LYS A 165 -7.06 1.07 -11.53
C LYS A 165 -7.59 -0.30 -11.98
N PRO A 166 -8.62 -0.33 -12.85
CA PRO A 166 -8.99 -1.56 -13.55
C PRO A 166 -7.79 -2.21 -14.27
N GLY A 167 -7.59 -3.53 -14.09
CA GLY A 167 -6.42 -4.24 -14.61
C GLY A 167 -5.11 -3.94 -13.88
N GLY A 168 -5.17 -3.20 -12.76
CA GLY A 168 -4.04 -2.99 -11.86
C GLY A 168 -3.74 -4.22 -11.00
N PHE A 169 -2.64 -4.13 -10.28
CA PHE A 169 -2.11 -5.23 -9.49
C PHE A 169 -2.21 -4.95 -8.00
N LEU A 170 -2.64 -5.95 -7.25
CA LEU A 170 -2.56 -6.00 -5.80
C LEU A 170 -1.59 -7.11 -5.39
N ILE A 171 -0.55 -6.73 -4.65
CA ILE A 171 0.44 -7.65 -4.09
C ILE A 171 0.17 -7.79 -2.60
N ILE A 172 -0.17 -8.99 -2.15
CA ILE A 172 -0.45 -9.29 -0.74
C ILE A 172 0.49 -10.35 -0.17
N SER A 173 0.62 -10.35 1.15
CA SER A 173 1.30 -11.44 1.85
C SER A 173 0.43 -12.69 1.83
N HIS A 174 1.05 -13.89 1.85
CA HIS A 174 0.34 -15.17 2.00
C HIS A 174 -0.58 -15.23 3.21
N SER A 175 -0.28 -14.43 4.23
CA SER A 175 -1.04 -14.35 5.46
C SER A 175 -2.12 -13.27 5.45
N THR A 176 -2.29 -12.57 4.33
CA THR A 176 -3.35 -11.57 4.18
C THR A 176 -4.64 -12.28 3.81
N ASP A 177 -5.53 -12.38 4.78
CA ASP A 177 -6.89 -12.88 4.56
C ASP A 177 -7.71 -11.83 3.80
N VAL A 178 -8.07 -12.16 2.56
CA VAL A 178 -8.98 -11.36 1.72
C VAL A 178 -10.46 -11.64 2.02
N GLY A 179 -10.74 -12.63 2.87
CA GLY A 179 -12.06 -12.96 3.41
C GLY A 179 -13.14 -13.11 2.34
N GLU A 180 -14.30 -12.52 2.62
CA GLU A 180 -15.46 -12.50 1.73
C GLU A 180 -15.17 -11.88 0.36
N PHE A 181 -14.12 -11.05 0.23
CA PHE A 181 -13.80 -10.36 -1.02
C PHE A 181 -12.93 -11.17 -1.98
N GLY A 182 -12.61 -12.44 -1.64
CA GLY A 182 -11.80 -13.31 -2.49
C GLY A 182 -12.29 -13.42 -3.94
N TYR A 183 -13.61 -13.33 -4.16
CA TYR A 183 -14.21 -13.39 -5.51
C TYR A 183 -13.94 -12.14 -6.37
N LEU A 184 -13.55 -11.02 -5.76
CA LEU A 184 -13.19 -9.78 -6.49
C LEU A 184 -11.77 -9.82 -7.05
N PHE A 185 -11.04 -10.90 -6.80
CA PHE A 185 -9.61 -10.96 -7.01
C PHE A 185 -9.27 -12.15 -7.91
N LYS A 186 -8.63 -11.88 -9.05
CA LYS A 186 -8.10 -12.95 -9.88
C LYS A 186 -6.72 -13.33 -9.35
N VAL A 187 -6.68 -14.43 -8.60
CA VAL A 187 -5.41 -14.98 -8.09
C VAL A 187 -4.58 -15.49 -9.28
N GLY A 188 -3.32 -15.05 -9.37
CA GLY A 188 -2.39 -15.51 -10.38
C GLY A 188 -2.18 -17.04 -10.37
N LYS A 189 -1.68 -17.61 -11.48
CA LYS A 189 -1.42 -19.07 -11.60
C LYS A 189 -0.44 -19.63 -10.57
N ASP A 190 0.37 -18.77 -9.96
CA ASP A 190 1.28 -19.06 -8.85
C ASP A 190 0.59 -19.07 -7.46
N GLY A 191 -0.69 -18.72 -7.43
CA GLY A 191 -1.69 -19.18 -6.46
C GLY A 191 -1.75 -18.44 -5.12
N ARG A 192 -0.86 -17.48 -4.80
CA ARG A 192 -0.74 -17.08 -3.38
C ARG A 192 -0.37 -15.63 -3.03
N SER A 193 -0.03 -14.74 -3.96
CA SER A 193 0.41 -13.36 -3.59
C SER A 193 0.10 -12.26 -4.58
N LEU A 194 -0.19 -12.61 -5.83
CA LEU A 194 -0.52 -11.65 -6.87
C LEU A 194 -1.98 -11.77 -7.21
N ILE A 195 -2.65 -10.63 -7.13
CA ILE A 195 -4.03 -10.48 -7.48
C ILE A 195 -4.09 -9.44 -8.60
N GLU A 196 -4.60 -9.85 -9.75
CA GLU A 196 -5.04 -8.91 -10.78
C GLU A 196 -6.45 -8.47 -10.43
N ILE A 197 -6.68 -7.16 -10.42
CA ILE A 197 -8.02 -6.62 -10.15
C ILE A 197 -8.79 -6.69 -11.47
N PRO A 198 -9.76 -7.60 -11.60
CA PRO A 198 -10.55 -7.71 -12.80
C PRO A 198 -11.25 -6.38 -13.07
N TYR A 199 -11.40 -6.04 -14.34
CA TYR A 199 -12.18 -4.91 -14.79
C TYR A 199 -13.56 -4.94 -14.10
N PRO A 200 -14.01 -3.88 -13.41
CA PRO A 200 -15.36 -3.90 -12.90
C PRO A 200 -16.31 -3.76 -14.09
N GLY A 201 -17.09 -4.80 -14.34
CA GLY A 201 -18.46 -4.54 -14.78
C GLY A 201 -19.08 -3.66 -13.70
N HIS A 202 -19.36 -2.40 -14.04
CA HIS A 202 -19.89 -1.33 -13.16
C HIS A 202 -20.99 -1.78 -12.18
N ARG A 203 -21.74 -2.85 -12.50
CA ARG A 203 -22.88 -3.36 -11.72
C ARG A 203 -22.58 -3.97 -10.36
N LEU A 204 -21.38 -4.51 -10.11
CA LEU A 204 -21.04 -5.07 -8.78
C LEU A 204 -20.65 -3.99 -7.76
N TYR A 205 -20.15 -2.84 -8.24
CA TYR A 205 -19.78 -1.72 -7.37
C TYR A 205 -21.02 -1.01 -6.82
N SER A 206 -21.99 -0.69 -7.67
CA SER A 206 -23.18 0.06 -7.24
C SER A 206 -24.08 -0.72 -6.26
N SER A 207 -24.19 -2.04 -6.41
CA SER A 207 -25.02 -2.88 -5.52
C SER A 207 -24.39 -3.11 -4.14
N MET A 208 -23.04 -3.11 -4.03
CA MET A 208 -22.34 -3.30 -2.75
C MET A 208 -22.12 -1.99 -1.99
N PHE A 209 -22.02 -0.87 -2.69
CA PHE A 209 -21.66 0.42 -2.11
C PHE A 209 -22.85 1.36 -1.91
N GLY A 210 -24.07 0.95 -2.28
CA GLY A 210 -25.28 1.71 -1.98
C GLY A 210 -25.28 3.12 -2.55
N THR A 211 -24.50 3.38 -3.60
CA THR A 211 -24.57 4.62 -4.33
C THR A 211 -25.78 4.55 -5.24
N SER A 212 -26.95 4.87 -4.69
CA SER A 212 -28.10 5.28 -5.50
C SER A 212 -27.65 6.48 -6.32
N GLU A 213 -27.60 6.30 -7.63
CA GLU A 213 -27.53 7.41 -8.57
C GLU A 213 -28.69 8.36 -8.24
N THR A 214 -28.35 9.59 -7.88
CA THR A 214 -29.27 10.73 -7.79
C THR A 214 -28.84 11.74 -8.83
#